data_AF-A0A3M1UED6-F1
#
_entry.id   AF-A0A3M1UED6-F1
#
_cell.length_a   1.000
_cell.length_b   1.000
_cell.length_c   1.000
_cell.angle_alpha   90.00
_cell.angle_beta   90.00
_cell.angle_gamma   90.00
#
_symmetry.space_group_name_H-M   'P 1'
#
loop_
_entity.id
_entity.type
_entity.pdbx_description
1 polymer ?
#
loop_
_entity_poly.entity_id
_entity_poly.type
_entity_poly.pdbx_seq_one_letter_code
_entity_poly.pdbx_strand_id
1 'polypeptide(L)'
;ELERDANIDHIFVTQHTPCFPNGGHVQDDMWYNGRNDFRPFVAGNPLPKGIIERRDELLDILVNKSQKVIAILTGDEHNYARTRIDGSMNIYPENYIGSRIQLSRTIYQINNGAAGAPYYAQEQTPWSDHVSGFTTQNALVFFEVEGKKIYMRVLNPDTLEEVDELQLR
;
A
#
# COMPACT_ATOMS: atom_id res chain seq x y z
N GLU A 1 -20.60 6.92 -1.23
CA GLU A 1 -21.48 6.67 -2.39
C GLU A 1 -21.06 5.44 -3.16
N LEU A 2 -19.78 5.32 -3.55
CA LEU A 2 -19.21 4.16 -4.26
C LEU A 2 -19.57 2.78 -3.67
N GLU A 3 -19.53 2.64 -2.34
CA GLU A 3 -19.87 1.37 -1.68
C GLU A 3 -21.32 0.92 -1.97
N ARG A 4 -22.25 1.87 -2.11
CA ARG A 4 -23.67 1.58 -2.34
C ARG A 4 -24.03 1.39 -3.81
N ASP A 5 -23.14 1.78 -4.73
CA ASP A 5 -23.41 1.69 -6.17
C ASP A 5 -23.27 0.24 -6.67
N ALA A 6 -24.38 -0.40 -7.00
CA ALA A 6 -24.38 -1.79 -7.47
C ALA A 6 -23.64 -2.01 -8.80
N ASN A 7 -23.32 -0.95 -9.56
CA ASN A 7 -22.56 -1.04 -10.81
C ASN A 7 -21.04 -1.00 -10.60
N ILE A 8 -20.59 -0.74 -9.37
CA ILE A 8 -19.18 -0.73 -9.01
C ILE A 8 -18.88 -1.98 -8.19
N ASP A 9 -17.99 -2.82 -8.72
CA ASP A 9 -17.58 -4.07 -8.08
C ASP A 9 -16.23 -3.97 -7.37
N HIS A 10 -15.33 -3.17 -7.94
CA HIS A 10 -13.92 -3.09 -7.55
C HIS A 10 -13.49 -1.63 -7.55
N ILE A 11 -12.75 -1.26 -6.51
CA ILE A 11 -12.18 0.07 -6.34
C ILE A 11 -10.68 -0.09 -6.15
N PHE A 12 -9.92 0.61 -6.97
CA PHE A 12 -8.48 0.81 -6.77
C PHE A 12 -8.28 2.24 -6.28
N VAL A 13 -7.55 2.40 -5.18
CA VAL A 13 -7.24 3.72 -4.63
C VAL A 13 -5.82 4.06 -5.01
N THR A 14 -5.63 5.17 -5.72
CA THR A 14 -4.27 5.65 -6.03
C THR A 14 -3.87 6.75 -5.05
N GLN A 15 -2.63 6.65 -4.56
CA GLN A 15 -1.95 7.71 -3.83
C GLN A 15 -0.47 7.62 -4.19
N HIS A 16 0.27 8.73 -4.14
CA HIS A 16 1.67 8.69 -4.56
C HIS A 16 2.54 7.87 -3.59
N THR A 17 2.45 8.20 -2.31
CA THR A 17 3.29 7.65 -1.24
C THR A 17 2.69 6.39 -0.61
N PRO A 18 3.50 5.36 -0.33
CA PRO A 18 3.12 4.18 0.46
C PRO A 18 2.45 4.46 1.82
N CYS A 19 1.40 3.69 2.15
CA CYS A 19 0.99 3.52 3.55
C CYS A 19 2.03 2.71 4.35
N PHE A 20 2.66 1.76 3.65
CA PHE A 20 3.64 0.82 4.17
C PHE A 20 4.88 0.84 3.28
N PRO A 21 5.78 1.82 3.46
CA PRO A 21 7.04 1.86 2.71
C PRO A 21 7.87 0.60 2.98
N ASN A 22 8.63 0.13 2.00
CA ASN A 22 9.52 -1.02 2.14
C ASN A 22 10.92 -0.80 1.55
N GLY A 23 11.24 0.41 1.14
CA GLY A 23 12.52 0.86 0.62
C GLY A 23 12.80 2.30 1.08
N GLY A 24 13.14 3.20 0.15
CA GLY A 24 13.72 4.51 0.44
C GLY A 24 12.88 5.50 1.26
N HIS A 25 11.66 5.14 1.65
CA HIS A 25 10.70 5.97 2.38
C HIS A 25 10.38 5.48 3.80
N VAL A 26 11.15 4.53 4.34
CA VAL A 26 10.95 4.04 5.73
C VAL A 26 11.09 5.17 6.77
N GLN A 27 11.91 6.19 6.52
CA GLN A 27 12.04 7.35 7.42
C GLN A 27 10.96 8.42 7.28
N ASP A 28 10.03 8.29 6.33
CA ASP A 28 8.96 9.24 6.07
C ASP A 28 7.63 8.53 5.72
N ASP A 29 6.84 9.05 4.77
CA ASP A 29 5.51 8.57 4.41
C ASP A 29 4.57 8.34 5.60
N MET A 30 3.77 7.27 5.60
CA MET A 30 2.88 6.96 6.71
C MET A 30 3.56 6.13 7.82
N TRP A 31 4.89 6.23 7.94
CA TRP A 31 5.66 5.44 8.90
C TRP A 31 6.61 6.25 9.79
N TYR A 32 7.45 7.12 9.21
CA TYR A 32 8.45 7.94 9.93
C TYR A 32 9.31 7.15 10.94
N ASN A 33 9.80 5.96 10.56
CA ASN A 33 10.47 5.02 11.48
C ASN A 33 9.63 4.60 12.70
N GLY A 34 8.32 4.46 12.51
CA GLY A 34 7.37 4.13 13.58
C GLY A 34 7.01 5.31 14.49
N ARG A 35 7.39 6.54 14.13
CA ARG A 35 7.13 7.71 14.96
C ARG A 35 5.75 8.29 14.71
N ASN A 36 4.90 8.25 15.73
CA ASN A 36 3.56 8.84 15.68
C ASN A 36 3.51 10.28 16.23
N ASP A 37 4.63 10.99 16.36
CA ASP A 37 4.69 12.42 16.74
C ASP A 37 4.60 13.36 15.51
N PHE A 38 4.81 12.84 14.29
CA PHE A 38 4.59 13.58 13.05
C PHE A 38 3.11 13.88 12.83
N ARG A 39 2.78 15.14 12.51
CA ARG A 39 1.40 15.62 12.34
C ARG A 39 1.18 16.11 10.91
N PRO A 40 0.02 15.80 10.29
CA PRO A 40 -0.42 16.53 9.11
C PRO A 40 -0.81 17.96 9.50
N PHE A 41 -0.67 18.88 8.56
CA PHE A 41 -0.98 20.30 8.76
C PHE A 41 -2.15 20.73 7.87
N VAL A 42 -3.05 21.55 8.42
CA VAL A 42 -4.13 22.20 7.68
C VAL A 42 -4.08 23.69 7.98
N ALA A 43 -3.99 24.51 6.93
CA ALA A 43 -3.87 25.97 7.06
C ALA A 43 -2.76 26.41 8.05
N GLY A 44 -1.61 25.73 8.01
CA GLY A 44 -0.45 26.02 8.86
C GLY A 44 -0.55 25.50 10.31
N ASN A 45 -1.63 24.83 10.69
CA ASN A 45 -1.81 24.29 12.03
C ASN A 45 -1.69 22.76 12.03
N PRO A 46 -0.96 22.16 12.99
CA PRO A 46 -0.90 20.71 13.11
C PRO A 46 -2.26 20.16 13.56
N LEU A 47 -2.69 19.05 12.96
CA LEU A 47 -3.86 18.33 13.44
C LEU A 47 -3.51 17.52 14.71
N PRO A 48 -4.50 17.11 15.52
CA PRO A 48 -4.22 16.39 16.77
C PRO A 48 -3.60 15.00 16.58
N LYS A 49 -4.04 14.26 15.55
CA LYS A 49 -3.64 12.87 15.31
C LYS A 49 -2.32 12.77 14.57
N GLY A 50 -1.49 11.85 15.03
CA GLY A 50 -0.23 11.50 14.40
C GLY A 50 -0.39 10.72 13.09
N ILE A 51 0.71 10.56 12.37
CA ILE A 51 0.73 9.92 11.07
C ILE A 51 0.25 8.46 11.09
N ILE A 52 0.59 7.68 12.13
CA ILE A 52 0.13 6.29 12.30
C ILE A 52 -1.37 6.28 12.56
N GLU A 53 -1.88 7.18 13.41
CA GLU A 53 -3.33 7.29 13.65
C GLU A 53 -4.11 7.69 12.38
N ARG A 54 -3.52 8.53 11.52
CA ARG A 54 -4.11 8.91 10.22
C ARG A 54 -4.09 7.73 9.24
N ARG A 55 -3.02 6.95 9.23
CA ARG A 55 -2.93 5.69 8.45
C ARG A 55 -4.01 4.73 8.90
N ASP A 56 -4.19 4.56 10.21
CA ASP A 56 -5.22 3.68 10.76
C ASP A 56 -6.63 4.14 10.36
N GLU A 57 -6.92 5.45 10.40
CA GLU A 57 -8.21 5.97 9.90
C GLU A 57 -8.41 5.71 8.40
N LEU A 58 -7.35 5.84 7.60
CA LEU A 58 -7.40 5.50 6.17
C LEU A 58 -7.70 4.01 5.99
N LEU A 59 -6.98 3.13 6.68
CA LEU A 59 -7.20 1.68 6.62
C LEU A 59 -8.58 1.29 7.12
N ASP A 60 -9.14 1.96 8.13
CA ASP A 60 -10.51 1.72 8.56
C ASP A 60 -11.52 2.00 7.44
N ILE A 61 -11.32 3.08 6.68
CA ILE A 61 -12.18 3.42 5.54
C ILE A 61 -12.02 2.39 4.42
N LEU A 62 -10.78 2.07 4.05
CA LEU A 62 -10.48 1.24 2.88
C LEU A 62 -10.74 -0.25 3.12
N VAL A 63 -10.36 -0.75 4.29
CA VAL A 63 -10.37 -2.19 4.61
C VAL A 63 -11.65 -2.57 5.35
N ASN A 64 -12.03 -1.82 6.39
CA ASN A 64 -13.13 -2.21 7.27
C ASN A 64 -14.50 -1.71 6.78
N LYS A 65 -14.56 -0.50 6.22
CA LYS A 65 -15.81 0.14 5.80
C LYS A 65 -16.17 -0.06 4.33
N SER A 66 -15.26 -0.61 3.52
CA SER A 66 -15.53 -0.94 2.12
C SER A 66 -15.25 -2.41 1.84
N GLN A 67 -16.16 -3.05 1.10
CA GLN A 67 -15.98 -4.41 0.56
C GLN A 67 -15.48 -4.40 -0.89
N LYS A 68 -15.34 -3.20 -1.49
CA LYS A 68 -15.00 -3.03 -2.91
C LYS A 68 -13.56 -2.61 -3.15
N VAL A 69 -12.88 -2.04 -2.16
CA VAL A 69 -11.46 -1.66 -2.31
C VAL A 69 -10.58 -2.91 -2.44
N ILE A 70 -9.86 -3.04 -3.54
CA ILE A 70 -9.04 -4.23 -3.81
C ILE A 70 -7.58 -3.97 -3.48
N ALA A 71 -7.08 -2.81 -3.89
CA ALA A 71 -5.71 -2.42 -3.66
C ALA A 71 -5.52 -0.91 -3.55
N ILE A 72 -4.43 -0.54 -2.89
CA ILE A 72 -3.85 0.79 -2.88
C ILE A 72 -2.69 0.78 -3.88
N LEU A 73 -2.70 1.68 -4.86
CA LEU A 73 -1.69 1.79 -5.91
C LEU A 73 -0.77 2.98 -5.59
N THR A 74 0.52 2.71 -5.42
CA THR A 74 1.56 3.68 -5.02
C THR A 74 2.72 3.68 -6.00
N GLY A 75 3.61 4.68 -5.92
CA GLY A 75 4.76 4.72 -6.83
C GLY A 75 5.95 5.57 -6.41
N ASP A 76 5.96 6.21 -5.23
CA ASP A 76 7.12 7.01 -4.79
C ASP A 76 8.38 6.14 -4.59
N GLU A 77 8.19 4.90 -4.13
CA GLU A 77 9.30 3.97 -4.03
C GLU A 77 9.72 3.46 -5.41
N HIS A 78 10.94 3.78 -5.84
CA HIS A 78 11.51 3.42 -7.15
C HIS A 78 11.87 1.92 -7.27
N ASN A 79 10.87 1.07 -7.07
CA ASN A 79 10.89 -0.38 -7.22
C ASN A 79 9.47 -0.84 -7.56
N TYR A 80 9.32 -2.13 -7.87
CA TYR A 80 8.03 -2.80 -7.76
C TYR A 80 8.04 -3.67 -6.51
N ALA A 81 6.94 -3.65 -5.77
CA ALA A 81 6.69 -4.57 -4.67
C ALA A 81 5.19 -4.62 -4.36
N ARG A 82 4.72 -5.78 -3.90
CA ARG A 82 3.38 -5.92 -3.33
C ARG A 82 3.45 -6.24 -1.85
N THR A 83 2.61 -5.55 -1.08
CA THR A 83 2.47 -5.76 0.37
C THR A 83 1.08 -6.31 0.66
N ARG A 84 1.00 -7.51 1.24
CA ARG A 84 -0.28 -8.11 1.67
C ARG A 84 -0.71 -7.50 2.99
N ILE A 85 -1.79 -6.71 2.95
CA ILE A 85 -2.33 -6.01 4.12
C ILE A 85 -3.50 -6.83 4.67
N ASP A 86 -3.32 -7.43 5.85
CA ASP A 86 -4.33 -8.25 6.51
C ASP A 86 -4.23 -8.13 8.04
N GLY A 87 -5.16 -8.79 8.76
CA GLY A 87 -5.24 -8.74 10.21
C GLY A 87 -4.07 -9.39 10.97
N SER A 88 -3.15 -10.09 10.28
CA SER A 88 -1.93 -10.67 10.87
C SER A 88 -0.69 -9.82 10.68
N MET A 89 -0.74 -8.82 9.79
CA MET A 89 0.40 -7.92 9.51
C MET A 89 0.70 -7.04 10.72
N ASN A 90 1.94 -7.06 11.21
CA ASN A 90 2.36 -6.11 12.22
C ASN A 90 2.60 -4.73 11.56
N ILE A 91 1.70 -3.79 11.84
CA ILE A 91 1.75 -2.43 11.28
C ILE A 91 2.27 -1.39 12.29
N TYR A 92 2.70 -1.79 13.48
CA TYR A 92 3.07 -0.89 14.57
C TYR A 92 4.53 -1.10 15.02
N PRO A 93 5.20 -0.06 15.56
CA PRO A 93 6.47 -0.26 16.24
C PRO A 93 6.25 -1.05 17.54
N GLU A 94 7.30 -1.72 18.02
CA GLU A 94 7.26 -2.60 19.19
C GLU A 94 6.62 -1.92 20.43
N ASN A 95 6.99 -0.66 20.69
CA ASN A 95 6.52 0.12 21.84
C ASN A 95 5.39 1.12 21.49
N TYR A 96 4.54 0.81 20.51
CA TYR A 96 3.46 1.72 20.10
C TYR A 96 2.46 2.00 21.24
N ILE A 97 2.26 3.29 21.53
CA ILE A 97 1.28 3.81 22.49
C ILE A 97 0.14 4.44 21.69
N GLY A 98 -1.03 3.82 21.73
CA GLY A 98 -2.22 4.28 21.02
C GLY A 98 -3.24 3.17 20.82
N SER A 99 -4.38 3.52 20.25
CA SER A 99 -5.37 2.54 19.80
C SER A 99 -4.84 1.78 18.59
N ARG A 100 -5.07 0.47 18.55
CA ARG A 100 -4.71 -0.38 17.41
C ARG A 100 -5.96 -0.73 16.61
N ILE A 101 -5.89 -0.60 15.30
CA ILE A 101 -6.94 -1.04 14.39
C ILE A 101 -6.85 -2.55 14.18
N GLN A 102 -8.00 -3.21 14.08
CA GLN A 102 -8.11 -4.55 13.54
C GLN A 102 -8.61 -4.47 12.10
N LEU A 103 -7.91 -5.12 11.19
CA LEU A 103 -8.30 -5.20 9.78
C LEU A 103 -9.26 -6.37 9.57
N SER A 104 -10.41 -6.11 8.94
CA SER A 104 -11.48 -7.09 8.77
C SER A 104 -11.32 -8.01 7.56
N ARG A 105 -10.40 -7.68 6.65
CA ARG A 105 -10.14 -8.43 5.40
C ARG A 105 -8.76 -8.11 4.84
N THR A 106 -8.37 -8.85 3.80
CA THR A 106 -7.14 -8.62 3.06
C THR A 106 -7.34 -7.64 1.91
N ILE A 107 -6.40 -6.73 1.75
CA ILE A 107 -6.16 -5.96 0.51
C ILE A 107 -4.66 -5.98 0.19
N TYR A 108 -4.27 -5.36 -0.92
CA TYR A 108 -2.86 -5.20 -1.28
C TYR A 108 -2.48 -3.72 -1.39
N GLN A 109 -1.25 -3.39 -1.03
CA GLN A 109 -0.59 -2.20 -1.57
C GLN A 109 0.33 -2.67 -2.71
N ILE A 110 0.11 -2.14 -3.90
CA ILE A 110 0.94 -2.40 -5.07
C ILE A 110 1.76 -1.15 -5.33
N ASN A 111 3.04 -1.22 -4.98
CA ASN A 111 3.98 -0.17 -5.29
C ASN A 111 4.58 -0.42 -6.67
N ASN A 112 4.53 0.60 -7.54
CA ASN A 112 5.23 0.60 -8.81
C ASN A 112 5.79 1.99 -9.14
N GLY A 113 6.97 2.30 -8.58
CA GLY A 113 7.79 3.45 -8.96
C GLY A 113 8.88 3.11 -9.96
N ALA A 114 8.90 1.88 -10.47
CA ALA A 114 9.97 1.34 -11.32
C ALA A 114 9.83 1.74 -12.80
N ALA A 115 9.41 2.97 -13.09
CA ALA A 115 9.24 3.44 -14.47
C ALA A 115 10.52 4.08 -15.05
N GLY A 116 11.54 4.36 -14.23
CA GLY A 116 12.84 4.84 -14.72
C GLY A 116 13.66 5.75 -13.80
N ALA A 117 13.14 6.14 -12.63
CA ALA A 117 13.93 6.87 -11.64
C ALA A 117 14.96 5.93 -10.94
N PRO A 118 16.06 6.46 -10.35
CA PRO A 118 17.07 5.62 -9.71
C PRO A 118 16.48 4.76 -8.58
N TYR A 119 16.80 3.47 -8.58
CA TYR A 119 16.11 2.51 -7.73
C TYR A 119 16.34 2.71 -6.23
N TYR A 120 15.40 2.22 -5.43
CA TYR A 120 15.57 2.02 -3.99
C TYR A 120 15.68 0.54 -3.66
N ALA A 121 16.65 0.19 -2.82
CA ALA A 121 16.78 -1.16 -2.27
C ALA A 121 15.68 -1.43 -1.25
N GLN A 122 15.38 -2.71 -1.00
CA GLN A 122 14.43 -3.08 0.04
C GLN A 122 15.05 -2.86 1.42
N GLU A 123 14.27 -2.26 2.32
CA GLU A 123 14.60 -2.01 3.72
C GLU A 123 13.78 -2.92 4.66
N GLN A 124 14.26 -3.08 5.89
CA GLN A 124 13.59 -3.90 6.90
C GLN A 124 12.55 -3.10 7.67
N THR A 125 11.34 -3.67 7.77
CA THR A 125 10.19 -3.07 8.44
C THR A 125 9.41 -4.14 9.20
N PRO A 126 8.51 -3.77 10.12
CA PRO A 126 7.69 -4.75 10.85
C PRO A 126 6.82 -5.65 9.95
N TRP A 127 6.59 -5.25 8.70
CA TRP A 127 5.79 -5.99 7.72
C TRP A 127 6.61 -6.60 6.59
N SER A 128 7.94 -6.67 6.69
CA SER A 128 8.77 -7.23 5.62
C SER A 128 8.36 -8.65 5.21
N ASP A 129 7.86 -9.47 6.14
CA ASP A 129 7.35 -10.83 5.84
C ASP A 129 6.06 -10.84 5.00
N HIS A 130 5.41 -9.70 4.84
CA HIS A 130 4.21 -9.50 4.02
C HIS A 130 4.52 -8.87 2.65
N VAL A 131 5.78 -8.53 2.40
CA VAL A 131 6.25 -7.97 1.13
C VAL A 131 6.72 -9.10 0.22
N SER A 132 6.28 -9.08 -1.03
CA SER A 132 6.72 -10.03 -2.05
C SER A 132 6.75 -9.40 -3.44
N GLY A 133 7.34 -10.11 -4.41
CA GLY A 133 7.51 -9.62 -5.77
C GLY A 133 8.52 -8.48 -5.90
N PHE A 134 9.33 -8.18 -4.87
CA PHE A 134 10.26 -7.06 -4.90
C PHE A 134 11.22 -7.15 -6.09
N THR A 135 11.29 -6.09 -6.90
CA THR A 135 12.30 -5.94 -7.96
C THR A 135 12.67 -4.48 -8.19
N THR A 136 13.92 -4.25 -8.59
CA THR A 136 14.42 -2.95 -9.05
C THR A 136 14.46 -2.86 -10.58
N GLN A 137 14.01 -3.90 -11.28
CA GLN A 137 13.84 -3.84 -12.73
C GLN A 137 12.68 -2.91 -13.09
N ASN A 138 12.68 -2.40 -14.33
CA ASN A 138 11.51 -1.70 -14.84
C ASN A 138 10.28 -2.61 -14.77
N ALA A 139 9.14 -2.09 -14.32
CA ALA A 139 7.94 -2.88 -14.13
C ALA A 139 6.69 -2.15 -14.62
N LEU A 140 5.85 -2.89 -15.34
CA LEU A 140 4.53 -2.48 -15.79
C LEU A 140 3.48 -3.44 -15.23
N VAL A 141 2.55 -2.91 -14.44
CA VAL A 141 1.49 -3.69 -13.78
C VAL A 141 0.22 -3.64 -14.62
N PHE A 142 -0.28 -4.81 -14.99
CA PHE A 142 -1.57 -5.01 -15.65
C PHE A 142 -2.58 -5.61 -14.68
N PHE A 143 -3.82 -5.12 -14.77
CA PHE A 143 -4.97 -5.71 -14.08
C PHE A 143 -5.97 -6.19 -15.13
N GLU A 144 -6.22 -7.49 -15.15
CA GLU A 144 -7.23 -8.14 -15.98
C GLU A 144 -8.47 -8.39 -15.12
N VAL A 145 -9.60 -7.81 -15.51
CA VAL A 145 -10.86 -7.86 -14.74
C VAL A 145 -11.88 -8.71 -15.47
N GLU A 146 -12.22 -9.86 -14.88
CA GLU A 146 -13.20 -10.81 -15.40
C GLU A 146 -14.40 -10.91 -14.44
N GLY A 147 -15.34 -9.98 -14.59
CA GLY A 147 -16.49 -9.86 -13.68
C GLY A 147 -16.04 -9.61 -12.24
N LYS A 148 -16.21 -10.59 -11.34
CA LYS A 148 -15.78 -10.49 -9.94
C LYS A 148 -14.32 -10.85 -9.70
N LYS A 149 -13.66 -11.49 -10.67
CA LYS A 149 -12.27 -11.92 -10.53
C LYS A 149 -11.32 -10.86 -11.03
N ILE A 150 -10.17 -10.75 -10.38
CA ILE A 150 -9.12 -9.83 -10.78
C ILE A 150 -7.80 -10.58 -10.78
N TYR A 151 -7.14 -10.55 -11.92
CA TYR A 151 -5.78 -11.06 -12.10
C TYR A 151 -4.83 -9.89 -12.29
N MET A 152 -3.69 -9.94 -11.62
CA MET A 152 -2.61 -8.99 -11.76
C MET A 152 -1.42 -9.70 -12.38
N ARG A 153 -0.81 -9.07 -13.39
CA ARG A 153 0.42 -9.53 -14.04
C ARG A 153 1.39 -8.37 -14.15
N VAL A 154 2.66 -8.64 -13.90
CA VAL A 154 3.71 -7.62 -13.90
C VAL A 154 4.76 -8.03 -14.91
N LEU A 155 5.05 -7.13 -15.85
CA LEU A 155 6.01 -7.38 -16.92
C LEU A 155 7.13 -6.35 -16.84
N ASN A 156 8.35 -6.78 -17.17
CA ASN A 156 9.38 -5.83 -17.56
C ASN A 156 9.05 -5.29 -18.96
N PRO A 157 8.85 -3.97 -19.14
CA PRO A 157 8.40 -3.42 -20.42
C PRO A 157 9.46 -3.52 -21.53
N ASP A 158 10.74 -3.64 -21.18
CA ASP A 158 11.84 -3.71 -22.14
C ASP A 158 12.09 -5.14 -22.62
N THR A 159 11.91 -6.14 -21.74
CA THR A 159 12.20 -7.55 -22.03
C THR A 159 10.96 -8.41 -22.25
N LEU A 160 9.78 -7.92 -21.85
CA LEU A 160 8.51 -8.66 -21.77
C LEU A 160 8.55 -9.86 -20.81
N GLU A 161 9.58 -9.97 -19.99
CA GLU A 161 9.68 -10.99 -18.94
C GLU A 161 8.60 -10.77 -17.89
N GLU A 162 7.97 -11.86 -17.45
CA GLU A 162 7.03 -11.81 -16.33
C GLU A 162 7.79 -11.73 -15.00
N VAL A 163 7.52 -10.67 -14.25
CA VAL A 163 8.17 -10.33 -12.99
C VAL A 163 7.40 -10.91 -11.81
N ASP A 164 6.06 -10.86 -11.85
CA ASP A 164 5.17 -11.33 -10.78
C ASP A 164 3.76 -11.53 -11.31
N GLU A 165 2.98 -12.35 -10.61
CA GLU A 165 1.57 -12.58 -10.87
C GLU A 165 0.80 -12.78 -9.56
N LEU A 166 -0.48 -12.39 -9.57
CA LEU A 166 -1.35 -12.56 -8.40
C LEU A 166 -2.83 -12.55 -8.80
N GLN A 167 -3.60 -13.51 -8.30
CA GLN A 167 -5.06 -13.37 -8.28
C GLN A 167 -5.46 -12.53 -7.05
N LEU A 168 -5.99 -11.33 -7.28
CA LEU A 168 -6.41 -10.39 -6.23
C LEU A 168 -7.81 -10.70 -5.69
N ARG A 169 -8.68 -11.26 -6.52
CA ARG A 169 -10.07 -11.61 -6.18
C ARG A 169 -10.61 -12.72 -7.08
#